data_AF-A0A936W1Q2-F1
#
_entry.id   AF-A0A936W1Q2-F1
#
_cell.length_a   1.000
_cell.length_b   1.000
_cell.length_c   1.000
_cell.angle_alpha   90.00
_cell.angle_beta   90.00
_cell.angle_gamma   90.00
#
_symmetry.space_group_name_H-M   'P 1'
#
loop_
_entity.id
_entity.type
_entity.pdbx_description
1 polymer ?
#
loop_
_entity_poly.entity_id
_entity_poly.type
_entity_poly.pdbx_seq_one_letter_code
_entity_poly.pdbx_strand_id
1 'polypeptide(L)'
;MKSTFSTFLFAAFLLFAGILTTSSGCKTTPVTVEEETITNQYARLPLDIDTETQKEANRFSWLTFIALNWPADTNTCGPDTSNGNTILSGNGPVVWETFLSSDQLFVAPPATPDTWCAQDNSGKYFKTLPQKIQDLARKTGVYRFLHRNSKSPHGLEQAVGGPLVDQNGRFVRYEVRMNQDEYNYIMTNSLWDTTGQQKFVADSTISMPAGPTGFGPIGAMEFKAAWKVIGKGDDASRFYTIKAIVYNDDAEDPSPGENPVTLGLVGLHIAHKTATQRNWVWSTFEHVDNLTKSFYNPSCDTCPINQPIAGTNYIELNPDGTPINAPTQVTRVNPIADTFVDSVNLHFQSLLKGSVWANYQLVSTQWLLFENMNPEFLANSVQETYVQGPNPPSYGGFKLTIDQQYFEDTLYQPFAPGISASCMGCHFVANVPGSTAKSDFSFMLGEAK
;
A
#
# COMPACT_ATOMS: atom_id res chain seq x y z
N MET A 1 -77.81 -32.30 11.72
CA MET A 1 -76.91 -32.06 12.87
C MET A 1 -75.75 -33.02 12.74
N LYS A 2 -74.53 -32.47 12.67
CA LYS A 2 -73.28 -33.19 12.38
C LYS A 2 -72.83 -33.99 13.61
N SER A 3 -72.45 -35.25 13.42
CA SER A 3 -71.72 -36.07 14.41
C SER A 3 -70.78 -36.98 13.63
N THR A 4 -69.54 -36.55 13.47
CA THR A 4 -68.44 -37.29 12.83
C THR A 4 -67.75 -38.18 13.88
N PHE A 5 -67.82 -39.50 13.70
CA PHE A 5 -66.93 -40.46 14.33
C PHE A 5 -65.58 -40.45 13.59
N SER A 6 -64.47 -40.34 14.32
CA SER A 6 -63.12 -40.58 13.79
C SER A 6 -62.42 -41.61 14.66
N THR A 7 -61.85 -42.59 13.98
CA THR A 7 -61.29 -43.84 14.49
C THR A 7 -59.89 -43.60 15.07
N PHE A 8 -59.62 -44.19 16.23
CA PHE A 8 -58.32 -44.24 16.90
C PHE A 8 -57.28 -45.00 16.04
N LEU A 9 -56.13 -44.38 15.78
CA LEU A 9 -54.90 -45.07 15.40
C LEU A 9 -53.80 -44.73 16.42
N PHE A 10 -53.23 -45.79 17.00
CA PHE A 10 -52.08 -45.77 17.91
C PHE A 10 -50.83 -45.24 17.18
N ALA A 11 -50.14 -44.27 17.77
CA ALA A 11 -48.77 -43.91 17.43
C ALA A 11 -47.88 -44.04 18.67
N ALA A 12 -46.89 -44.92 18.57
CA ALA A 12 -45.89 -45.19 19.59
C ALA A 12 -44.89 -44.04 19.69
N PHE A 13 -44.65 -43.56 20.92
CA PHE A 13 -43.56 -42.63 21.24
C PHE A 13 -42.24 -43.41 21.31
N LEU A 14 -41.37 -43.23 20.31
CA LEU A 14 -39.96 -43.58 20.37
C LEU A 14 -39.18 -42.32 20.79
N LEU A 15 -38.60 -42.35 21.99
CA LEU A 15 -37.58 -41.38 22.41
C LEU A 15 -36.34 -41.53 21.52
N PHE A 16 -36.09 -40.55 20.66
CA PHE A 16 -34.77 -40.35 20.07
C PHE A 16 -33.98 -39.41 20.99
N ALA A 17 -33.01 -39.98 21.71
CA ALA A 17 -31.95 -39.20 22.36
C ALA A 17 -31.00 -38.69 21.25
N GLY A 18 -31.09 -37.39 20.95
CA GLY A 18 -30.13 -36.73 20.07
C GLY A 18 -28.77 -36.65 20.73
N ILE A 19 -27.80 -37.39 20.19
CA ILE A 19 -26.38 -37.20 20.49
C ILE A 19 -25.97 -35.91 19.78
N LEU A 20 -25.85 -34.82 20.57
CA LEU A 20 -25.17 -33.60 20.15
C LEU A 20 -23.68 -33.94 19.96
N THR A 21 -23.27 -34.12 18.71
CA THR A 21 -21.85 -34.04 18.34
C THR A 21 -21.45 -32.58 18.41
N THR A 22 -20.73 -32.21 19.47
CA THR A 22 -20.07 -30.91 19.55
C THR A 22 -18.97 -30.88 18.49
N SER A 23 -19.22 -30.22 17.37
CA SER A 23 -18.14 -29.74 16.51
C SER A 23 -17.31 -28.76 17.33
N SER A 24 -16.09 -29.17 17.68
CA SER A 24 -15.06 -28.25 18.17
C SER A 24 -14.74 -27.26 17.06
N GLY A 25 -15.54 -26.18 16.99
CA GLY A 25 -15.16 -24.99 16.26
C GLY A 25 -13.84 -24.49 16.83
N CYS A 26 -12.82 -24.45 15.98
CA CYS A 26 -11.56 -23.80 16.29
C CYS A 26 -11.85 -22.30 16.40
N LYS A 27 -12.26 -21.83 17.58
CA LYS A 27 -12.23 -20.41 17.91
C LYS A 27 -10.77 -20.05 18.05
N THR A 28 -10.19 -19.46 17.00
CA THR A 28 -8.93 -18.73 17.11
C THR A 28 -9.17 -17.62 18.13
N THR A 29 -8.65 -17.82 19.34
CA THR A 29 -8.67 -16.77 20.36
C THR A 29 -7.86 -15.61 19.81
N PRO A 30 -8.38 -14.37 19.78
CA PRO A 30 -7.57 -13.22 19.41
C PRO A 30 -6.34 -13.21 20.32
N VAL A 31 -5.15 -13.29 19.73
CA VAL A 31 -3.91 -13.17 20.50
C VAL A 31 -3.87 -11.72 20.99
N THR A 32 -4.16 -11.51 22.27
CA THR A 32 -3.90 -10.22 22.93
C THR A 32 -2.39 -10.09 23.05
N VAL A 33 -1.80 -9.37 22.11
CA VAL A 33 -0.41 -8.95 22.13
C VAL A 33 -0.23 -8.03 23.35
N GLU A 34 0.49 -8.48 24.38
CA GLU A 34 0.89 -7.60 25.50
C GLU A 34 1.88 -6.55 24.99
N GLU A 35 1.46 -5.29 24.93
CA GLU A 35 2.17 -4.20 24.24
C GLU A 35 3.21 -3.48 25.10
N GLU A 36 4.01 -4.24 25.85
CA GLU A 36 5.08 -3.65 26.66
C GLU A 36 6.46 -3.83 26.03
N THR A 37 6.64 -4.88 25.22
CA THR A 37 7.91 -5.18 24.54
C THR A 37 7.68 -5.84 23.18
N ILE A 38 8.58 -5.57 22.22
CA ILE A 38 8.56 -6.24 20.91
C ILE A 38 8.95 -7.71 21.08
N THR A 39 8.06 -8.60 20.67
CA THR A 39 8.28 -10.05 20.62
C THR A 39 7.88 -10.60 19.26
N ASN A 40 8.23 -11.86 18.96
CA ASN A 40 7.90 -12.50 17.68
C ASN A 40 6.39 -12.58 17.36
N GLN A 41 5.51 -12.33 18.33
CA GLN A 41 4.07 -12.25 18.06
C GLN A 41 3.72 -11.08 17.13
N TYR A 42 4.50 -10.00 17.17
CA TYR A 42 4.33 -8.82 16.32
C TYR A 42 4.72 -9.07 14.85
N ALA A 43 5.43 -10.16 14.58
CA ALA A 43 5.73 -10.58 13.21
C ALA A 43 4.49 -11.12 12.47
N ARG A 44 3.41 -11.42 13.21
CA ARG A 44 2.16 -11.93 12.64
C ARG A 44 1.29 -10.77 12.19
N LEU A 45 0.92 -10.80 10.92
CA LEU A 45 -0.01 -9.83 10.35
C LEU A 45 -1.39 -9.96 11.02
N PRO A 46 -2.00 -8.84 11.48
CA PRO A 46 -3.40 -8.82 11.87
C PRO A 46 -4.29 -9.22 10.68
N LEU A 47 -5.19 -10.18 10.87
CA LEU A 47 -6.04 -10.70 9.78
C LEU A 47 -7.32 -9.90 9.58
N ASP A 48 -7.75 -9.17 10.61
CA ASP A 48 -9.01 -8.45 10.59
C ASP A 48 -9.00 -7.26 11.55
N ILE A 49 -9.97 -6.38 11.37
CA ILE A 49 -10.15 -5.13 12.11
C ILE A 49 -11.59 -5.08 12.64
N ASP A 50 -11.85 -5.89 13.66
CA ASP A 50 -13.13 -5.88 14.38
C ASP A 50 -13.16 -4.72 15.39
N THR A 51 -13.40 -3.51 14.90
CA THR A 51 -13.41 -2.27 15.71
C THR A 51 -14.52 -1.31 15.29
N GLU A 52 -14.94 -0.49 16.24
CA GLU A 52 -15.81 0.67 16.03
C GLU A 52 -15.09 2.01 16.31
N THR A 53 -13.78 2.00 16.59
CA THR A 53 -13.03 3.19 17.03
C THR A 53 -11.79 3.48 16.20
N GLN A 54 -11.52 4.78 15.98
CA GLN A 54 -10.33 5.22 15.25
C GLN A 54 -9.03 4.79 15.95
N LYS A 55 -9.00 4.76 17.28
CA LYS A 55 -7.83 4.34 18.06
C LYS A 55 -7.42 2.90 17.76
N GLU A 56 -8.39 1.99 17.70
CA GLU A 56 -8.15 0.58 17.40
C GLU A 56 -7.81 0.35 15.92
N ALA A 57 -8.41 1.11 15.00
CA ALA A 57 -8.01 1.12 13.59
C ALA A 57 -6.55 1.58 13.40
N ASN A 58 -6.14 2.62 14.13
CA ASN A 58 -4.76 3.10 14.16
C ASN A 58 -3.81 2.05 14.75
N ARG A 59 -4.24 1.34 15.81
CA ARG A 59 -3.49 0.21 16.39
C ARG A 59 -3.32 -0.93 15.39
N PHE A 60 -4.39 -1.32 14.68
CA PHE A 60 -4.32 -2.30 13.61
C PHE A 60 -3.27 -1.91 12.57
N SER A 61 -3.26 -0.65 12.14
CA SER A 61 -2.30 -0.16 11.15
C SER A 61 -0.85 -0.24 11.63
N TRP A 62 -0.58 0.12 12.89
CA TRP A 62 0.76 -0.02 13.46
C TRP A 62 1.22 -1.48 13.61
N LEU A 63 0.33 -2.37 14.02
CA LEU A 63 0.63 -3.81 14.08
C LEU A 63 0.92 -4.36 12.67
N THR A 64 0.14 -3.95 11.68
CA THR A 64 0.36 -4.27 10.27
C THR A 64 1.71 -3.73 9.77
N PHE A 65 2.02 -2.47 10.08
CA PHE A 65 3.32 -1.86 9.76
C PHE A 65 4.48 -2.65 10.37
N ILE A 66 4.40 -3.05 11.63
CA ILE A 66 5.46 -3.81 12.29
C ILE A 66 5.62 -5.20 11.67
N ALA A 67 4.52 -5.91 11.41
CA ALA A 67 4.56 -7.25 10.81
C ALA A 67 5.19 -7.23 9.41
N LEU A 68 4.84 -6.22 8.59
CA LEU A 68 5.34 -6.08 7.24
C LEU A 68 6.79 -5.55 7.18
N ASN A 69 7.19 -4.74 8.16
CA ASN A 69 8.56 -4.26 8.30
C ASN A 69 9.44 -5.18 9.18
N TRP A 70 8.95 -6.38 9.50
CA TRP A 70 9.76 -7.42 10.11
C TRP A 70 10.83 -7.89 9.11
N PRO A 71 12.04 -8.28 9.57
CA PRO A 71 13.03 -8.93 8.70
C PRO A 71 12.43 -10.14 7.98
N ALA A 72 12.73 -10.31 6.70
CA ALA A 72 12.16 -11.38 5.89
C ALA A 72 13.07 -12.60 5.75
N ASP A 73 12.47 -13.78 5.68
CA ASP A 73 13.09 -14.94 5.04
C ASP A 73 12.77 -14.88 3.55
N THR A 74 13.79 -14.59 2.73
CA THR A 74 13.64 -14.42 1.28
C THR A 74 13.27 -15.71 0.54
N ASN A 75 13.32 -16.88 1.19
CA ASN A 75 12.88 -18.15 0.59
C ASN A 75 11.38 -18.39 0.75
N THR A 76 10.78 -17.79 1.78
CA THR A 76 9.35 -17.95 2.10
C THR A 76 8.55 -16.68 1.86
N CYS A 77 9.22 -15.54 1.70
CA CYS A 77 8.61 -14.21 1.65
C CYS A 77 7.73 -13.92 2.88
N GLY A 78 8.07 -14.54 4.00
CA GLY A 78 7.44 -14.37 5.30
C GLY A 78 8.42 -13.80 6.32
N PRO A 79 7.95 -13.51 7.54
CA PRO A 79 8.81 -12.96 8.59
C PRO A 79 9.84 -14.00 9.07
N ASP A 80 11.10 -13.58 9.15
CA ASP A 80 12.15 -14.32 9.84
C ASP A 80 12.07 -14.07 11.35
N THR A 81 11.63 -15.09 12.08
CA THR A 81 11.55 -15.08 13.55
C THR A 81 12.63 -15.96 14.20
N SER A 82 13.58 -16.46 13.39
CA SER A 82 14.69 -17.29 13.86
C SER A 82 15.72 -16.45 14.61
N ASN A 83 16.51 -17.11 15.47
CA ASN A 83 17.68 -16.50 16.12
C ASN A 83 17.45 -15.19 16.88
N GLY A 84 16.20 -14.92 17.30
CA GLY A 84 15.84 -13.67 17.97
C GLY A 84 15.75 -12.46 17.04
N ASN A 85 15.64 -12.67 15.72
CA ASN A 85 15.42 -11.59 14.77
C ASN A 85 14.10 -10.88 15.05
N THR A 86 14.19 -9.55 15.14
CA THR A 86 13.05 -8.66 15.31
C THR A 86 13.19 -7.44 14.43
N ILE A 87 12.10 -6.69 14.29
CA ILE A 87 12.10 -5.36 13.67
C ILE A 87 13.12 -4.38 14.28
N LEU A 88 13.56 -4.61 15.53
CA LEU A 88 14.52 -3.73 16.21
C LEU A 88 15.97 -3.94 15.78
N SER A 89 16.32 -5.14 15.28
CA SER A 89 17.73 -5.56 15.16
C SER A 89 18.04 -6.40 13.92
N GLY A 90 17.03 -6.77 13.13
CA GLY A 90 17.26 -7.62 11.96
C GLY A 90 17.85 -6.88 10.78
N ASN A 91 18.45 -7.67 9.88
CA ASN A 91 19.13 -7.20 8.68
C ASN A 91 18.44 -7.77 7.43
N GLY A 92 18.71 -7.16 6.28
CA GLY A 92 18.16 -7.60 5.01
C GLY A 92 16.83 -6.93 4.67
N PRO A 93 16.13 -7.43 3.63
CA PRO A 93 14.82 -6.91 3.26
C PRO A 93 13.81 -7.21 4.35
N VAL A 94 12.80 -6.35 4.46
CA VAL A 94 11.61 -6.62 5.26
C VAL A 94 10.55 -7.38 4.45
N VAL A 95 9.57 -7.96 5.14
CA VAL A 95 8.57 -8.88 4.54
C VAL A 95 7.96 -8.32 3.26
N TRP A 96 7.43 -7.09 3.29
CA TRP A 96 6.75 -6.54 2.13
C TRP A 96 7.67 -6.29 0.91
N GLU A 97 8.98 -6.13 1.12
CA GLU A 97 9.94 -5.96 0.02
C GLU A 97 10.22 -7.25 -0.73
N THR A 98 9.84 -8.40 -0.16
CA THR A 98 9.96 -9.71 -0.82
C THR A 98 8.76 -10.05 -1.70
N PHE A 99 7.68 -9.25 -1.61
CA PHE A 99 6.48 -9.42 -2.42
C PHE A 99 6.71 -8.98 -3.86
N LEU A 100 5.93 -9.46 -4.83
CA LEU A 100 6.12 -9.04 -6.22
C LEU A 100 5.77 -7.56 -6.42
N SER A 101 6.55 -6.87 -7.26
CA SER A 101 6.19 -5.53 -7.73
C SER A 101 5.19 -5.57 -8.88
N SER A 102 4.51 -4.44 -9.11
CA SER A 102 3.63 -4.29 -10.28
C SER A 102 4.38 -4.50 -11.60
N ASP A 103 5.62 -4.01 -11.72
CA ASP A 103 6.47 -4.23 -12.90
C ASP A 103 6.77 -5.73 -13.15
N GLN A 104 6.88 -6.54 -12.09
CA GLN A 104 7.07 -8.00 -12.18
C GLN A 104 5.79 -8.76 -12.56
N LEU A 105 4.62 -8.17 -12.28
CA LEU A 105 3.31 -8.75 -12.58
C LEU A 105 2.83 -8.35 -13.98
N PHE A 106 2.78 -7.06 -14.30
CA PHE A 106 2.22 -6.54 -15.54
C PHE A 106 3.28 -6.43 -16.63
N VAL A 107 3.59 -7.57 -17.24
CA VAL A 107 4.57 -7.70 -18.32
C VAL A 107 3.88 -7.81 -19.68
N ALA A 108 4.53 -7.29 -20.73
CA ALA A 108 3.97 -7.34 -22.09
C ALA A 108 4.08 -8.77 -22.66
N PRO A 109 3.03 -9.31 -23.29
CA PRO A 109 3.12 -10.56 -24.03
C PRO A 109 4.24 -10.51 -25.11
N PRO A 110 4.94 -11.62 -25.38
CA PRO A 110 4.70 -12.97 -24.88
C PRO A 110 5.38 -13.28 -23.53
N ALA A 111 5.93 -12.28 -22.83
CA ALA A 111 6.44 -12.50 -21.48
C ALA A 111 5.27 -12.89 -20.55
N THR A 112 5.60 -13.60 -19.48
CA THR A 112 4.62 -13.97 -18.44
C THR A 112 5.10 -13.45 -17.09
N PRO A 113 4.18 -13.18 -16.15
CA PRO A 113 4.53 -12.67 -14.83
C PRO A 113 5.54 -13.55 -14.09
N ASP A 114 6.28 -12.95 -13.17
CA ASP A 114 7.11 -13.69 -12.23
C ASP A 114 6.25 -14.61 -11.35
N THR A 115 6.85 -15.71 -10.88
CA THR A 115 6.23 -16.59 -9.88
C THR A 115 6.27 -15.91 -8.52
N TRP A 116 5.30 -16.18 -7.65
CA TRP A 116 5.34 -15.70 -6.27
C TRP A 116 6.69 -16.00 -5.60
N CYS A 117 7.22 -15.03 -4.85
CA CYS A 117 8.49 -15.13 -4.15
C CYS A 117 9.71 -15.38 -5.08
N ALA A 118 9.64 -14.93 -6.34
CA ALA A 118 10.78 -14.97 -7.24
C ALA A 118 11.90 -14.02 -6.77
N GLN A 119 13.15 -14.45 -6.91
CA GLN A 119 14.30 -13.60 -6.62
C GLN A 119 14.54 -12.63 -7.79
N ASP A 120 14.68 -11.33 -7.48
CA ASP A 120 14.81 -10.25 -8.47
C ASP A 120 15.92 -10.49 -9.51
N ASN A 121 17.03 -11.11 -9.11
CA ASN A 121 18.17 -11.39 -9.99
C ASN A 121 17.94 -12.49 -11.03
N SER A 122 16.86 -13.25 -10.90
CA SER A 122 16.56 -14.43 -11.72
C SER A 122 15.14 -14.41 -12.30
N GLY A 123 14.31 -13.46 -11.88
CA GLY A 123 12.97 -13.21 -12.39
C GLY A 123 12.93 -13.03 -13.91
N LYS A 124 11.79 -13.35 -14.51
CA LYS A 124 11.48 -13.14 -15.93
C LYS A 124 11.46 -11.64 -16.24
N TYR A 125 10.95 -10.79 -15.35
CA TYR A 125 10.93 -9.34 -15.56
C TYR A 125 12.34 -8.79 -15.83
N PHE A 126 13.34 -9.20 -15.04
CA PHE A 126 14.72 -8.78 -15.22
C PHE A 126 15.27 -9.05 -16.63
N LYS A 127 14.83 -10.14 -17.27
CA LYS A 127 15.24 -10.50 -18.65
C LYS A 127 14.60 -9.61 -19.71
N THR A 128 13.53 -8.89 -19.38
CA THR A 128 12.84 -7.95 -20.28
C THR A 128 13.47 -6.55 -20.26
N LEU A 129 14.27 -6.24 -19.24
CA LEU A 129 14.91 -4.93 -19.10
C LEU A 129 15.95 -4.67 -20.19
N PRO A 130 16.22 -3.40 -20.55
CA PRO A 130 17.28 -3.06 -21.50
C PRO A 130 18.65 -3.64 -21.07
N GLN A 131 19.45 -4.10 -22.04
CA GLN A 131 20.74 -4.76 -21.76
C GLN A 131 21.66 -3.93 -20.86
N LYS A 132 21.71 -2.60 -21.07
CA LYS A 132 22.48 -1.67 -20.23
C LYS A 132 22.09 -1.71 -18.75
N ILE A 133 20.81 -1.91 -18.44
CA ILE A 133 20.29 -2.02 -17.07
C ILE A 133 20.68 -3.36 -16.49
N GLN A 134 20.53 -4.44 -17.26
CA GLN A 134 20.94 -5.77 -16.84
C GLN A 134 22.44 -5.82 -16.52
N ASP A 135 23.28 -5.20 -17.35
CA ASP A 135 24.72 -5.16 -17.16
C ASP A 135 25.09 -4.33 -15.91
N LEU A 136 24.43 -3.19 -15.69
CA LEU A 136 24.61 -2.38 -14.48
C LEU A 136 24.21 -3.16 -13.22
N ALA A 137 23.07 -3.85 -13.25
CA ALA A 137 22.60 -4.69 -12.14
C ALA A 137 23.59 -5.81 -11.82
N ARG A 138 24.06 -6.55 -12.82
CA ARG A 138 25.08 -7.61 -12.63
C ARG A 138 26.40 -7.07 -12.10
N LYS A 139 26.84 -5.90 -12.59
CA LYS A 139 28.09 -5.26 -12.15
C LYS A 139 28.01 -4.83 -10.67
N THR A 140 26.86 -4.37 -10.23
CA THR A 140 26.68 -3.73 -8.91
C THR A 140 26.08 -4.67 -7.87
N GLY A 141 25.48 -5.79 -8.30
CA GLY A 141 24.76 -6.72 -7.44
C GLY A 141 23.39 -6.19 -6.98
N VAL A 142 22.88 -5.11 -7.58
CA VAL A 142 21.60 -4.48 -7.21
C VAL A 142 20.56 -4.73 -8.29
N TYR A 143 19.43 -5.33 -7.91
CA TYR A 143 18.38 -5.80 -8.82
C TYR A 143 17.01 -5.16 -8.54
N ARG A 144 16.99 -4.08 -7.75
CA ARG A 144 15.79 -3.28 -7.54
C ARG A 144 15.84 -2.05 -8.43
N PHE A 145 14.80 -1.86 -9.22
CA PHE A 145 14.72 -0.81 -10.24
C PHE A 145 13.54 0.08 -9.92
N LEU A 146 13.79 1.37 -9.66
CA LEU A 146 12.72 2.29 -9.26
C LEU A 146 12.57 3.47 -10.22
N HIS A 147 11.31 3.78 -10.48
CA HIS A 147 10.87 4.87 -11.33
C HIS A 147 10.44 6.09 -10.47
N ARG A 148 10.35 7.27 -11.09
CA ARG A 148 9.73 8.47 -10.48
C ARG A 148 8.19 8.41 -10.45
N ASN A 149 7.60 7.53 -11.25
CA ASN A 149 6.17 7.32 -11.36
C ASN A 149 5.88 5.86 -11.00
N SER A 150 4.75 5.59 -10.35
CA SER A 150 4.08 4.31 -10.57
C SER A 150 3.27 4.47 -11.86
N LYS A 151 3.47 3.57 -12.82
CA LYS A 151 3.06 3.76 -14.22
C LYS A 151 1.55 3.50 -14.38
N SER A 152 0.67 4.43 -14.02
CA SER A 152 -0.75 4.33 -14.38
C SER A 152 -1.00 4.84 -15.81
N PRO A 153 -1.71 4.09 -16.69
CA PRO A 153 -1.95 4.50 -18.09
C PRO A 153 -2.90 5.68 -18.28
N HIS A 154 -3.52 6.19 -17.22
CA HIS A 154 -4.50 7.28 -17.31
C HIS A 154 -3.89 8.68 -17.24
N GLY A 155 -2.58 8.83 -17.40
CA GLY A 155 -1.92 10.14 -17.22
C GLY A 155 -2.02 10.64 -15.77
N LEU A 156 -2.34 9.74 -14.83
CA LEU A 156 -2.32 10.01 -13.40
C LEU A 156 -0.87 9.98 -12.95
N GLU A 157 -0.21 11.11 -13.10
CA GLU A 157 1.03 11.41 -12.38
C GLU A 157 0.72 11.22 -10.89
N GLN A 158 1.24 10.13 -10.33
CA GLN A 158 0.77 9.51 -9.10
C GLN A 158 1.09 10.28 -7.80
N ALA A 159 1.71 11.45 -7.94
CA ALA A 159 1.49 12.61 -7.08
C ALA A 159 0.74 13.60 -7.97
N VAL A 160 -0.55 13.78 -7.76
CA VAL A 160 -1.42 14.60 -8.62
C VAL A 160 -0.75 15.96 -8.87
N GLY A 161 -0.08 16.16 -10.00
CA GLY A 161 0.72 17.36 -10.26
C GLY A 161 2.20 17.16 -10.65
N GLY A 162 2.78 15.96 -10.64
CA GLY A 162 4.12 15.68 -11.18
C GLY A 162 5.11 15.08 -10.18
N PRO A 163 6.41 14.95 -10.51
CA PRO A 163 7.39 14.36 -9.60
C PRO A 163 7.62 15.25 -8.38
N LEU A 164 7.81 14.61 -7.21
CA LEU A 164 8.23 15.28 -5.99
C LEU A 164 9.77 15.38 -5.94
N VAL A 165 10.30 16.58 -5.69
CA VAL A 165 11.73 16.86 -5.71
C VAL A 165 12.23 17.14 -4.28
N ASP A 166 13.25 16.41 -3.82
CA ASP A 166 13.86 16.59 -2.50
C ASP A 166 14.80 17.80 -2.42
N GLN A 167 15.31 18.12 -1.23
CA GLN A 167 16.23 19.24 -1.03
C GLN A 167 17.62 19.06 -1.69
N ASN A 168 17.93 17.89 -2.22
CA ASN A 168 19.12 17.65 -3.06
C ASN A 168 18.81 17.76 -4.56
N GLY A 169 17.58 18.13 -4.95
CA GLY A 169 17.16 18.22 -6.35
C GLY A 169 16.90 16.86 -7.00
N ARG A 170 16.73 15.79 -6.21
CA ARG A 170 16.48 14.43 -6.68
C ARG A 170 14.98 14.12 -6.66
N PHE A 171 14.52 13.30 -7.60
CA PHE A 171 13.15 12.82 -7.61
C PHE A 171 12.93 11.76 -6.54
N VAL A 172 11.80 11.87 -5.83
CA VAL A 172 11.25 10.77 -5.05
C VAL A 172 10.87 9.63 -5.98
N ARG A 173 11.14 8.40 -5.53
CA ARG A 173 10.89 7.16 -6.27
C ARG A 173 9.73 6.43 -5.65
N TYR A 174 8.91 5.81 -6.48
CA TYR A 174 7.75 5.05 -6.03
C TYR A 174 7.86 3.61 -6.45
N GLU A 175 7.29 2.74 -5.62
CA GLU A 175 7.20 1.31 -5.88
C GLU A 175 5.84 0.82 -5.41
N VAL A 176 5.21 -0.03 -6.21
CA VAL A 176 3.96 -0.70 -5.84
C VAL A 176 4.18 -2.21 -5.80
N ARG A 177 3.72 -2.86 -4.74
CA ARG A 177 3.81 -4.31 -4.53
C ARG A 177 2.46 -4.87 -4.08
N MET A 178 2.23 -6.17 -4.25
CA MET A 178 1.02 -6.86 -3.78
C MET A 178 1.34 -8.14 -3.01
N ASN A 179 0.47 -8.55 -2.09
CA ASN A 179 0.67 -9.80 -1.36
C ASN A 179 0.28 -11.06 -2.18
N GLN A 180 0.52 -12.25 -1.59
CA GLN A 180 0.31 -13.53 -2.26
C GLN A 180 -1.16 -13.79 -2.61
N ASP A 181 -2.08 -13.41 -1.74
CA ASP A 181 -3.52 -13.64 -1.93
C ASP A 181 -4.03 -12.87 -3.14
N GLU A 182 -3.61 -11.61 -3.30
CA GLU A 182 -3.93 -10.81 -4.48
C GLU A 182 -3.25 -11.36 -5.74
N TYR A 183 -1.96 -11.70 -5.67
CA TYR A 183 -1.25 -12.35 -6.77
C TYR A 183 -1.99 -13.62 -7.26
N ASN A 184 -2.40 -14.49 -6.34
CA ASN A 184 -3.12 -15.71 -6.65
C ASN A 184 -4.46 -15.43 -7.35
N TYR A 185 -5.19 -14.41 -6.89
CA TYR A 185 -6.44 -13.97 -7.51
C TYR A 185 -6.20 -13.47 -8.94
N ILE A 186 -5.20 -12.60 -9.14
CA ILE A 186 -4.86 -12.04 -10.45
C ILE A 186 -4.45 -13.15 -11.43
N MET A 187 -3.57 -14.04 -11.01
CA MET A 187 -3.06 -15.11 -11.88
C MET A 187 -4.16 -16.12 -12.24
N THR A 188 -4.99 -16.52 -11.27
CA THR A 188 -6.09 -17.47 -11.50
C THR A 188 -7.11 -16.93 -12.50
N ASN A 189 -7.41 -15.63 -12.42
CA ASN A 189 -8.40 -14.98 -13.28
C ASN A 189 -7.79 -14.33 -14.54
N SER A 190 -6.51 -14.54 -14.80
CA SER A 190 -5.78 -13.95 -15.95
C SER A 190 -5.87 -12.42 -16.01
N LEU A 191 -5.82 -11.75 -14.85
CA LEU A 191 -5.97 -10.28 -14.76
C LEU A 191 -4.64 -9.52 -14.92
N TRP A 192 -3.55 -10.20 -15.27
CA TRP A 192 -2.21 -9.60 -15.38
C TRP A 192 -1.92 -8.95 -16.75
N ASP A 193 -2.79 -9.15 -17.76
CA ASP A 193 -2.72 -8.47 -19.05
C ASP A 193 -4.08 -7.87 -19.45
N THR A 194 -4.06 -6.91 -20.38
CA THR A 194 -5.27 -6.18 -20.78
C THR A 194 -6.33 -7.10 -21.41
N THR A 195 -5.90 -8.12 -22.14
CA THR A 195 -6.81 -9.04 -22.85
C THR A 195 -7.60 -9.91 -21.87
N GLY A 196 -6.92 -10.47 -20.87
CA GLY A 196 -7.52 -11.29 -19.83
C GLY A 196 -8.43 -10.47 -18.92
N GLN A 197 -8.05 -9.24 -18.56
CA GLN A 197 -8.94 -8.33 -17.83
C GLN A 197 -10.22 -8.01 -18.61
N GLN A 198 -10.11 -7.62 -19.89
CA GLN A 198 -11.27 -7.32 -20.73
C GLN A 198 -12.19 -8.53 -20.89
N LYS A 199 -11.61 -9.73 -21.04
CA LYS A 199 -12.38 -10.98 -21.11
C LYS A 199 -13.11 -11.26 -19.80
N PHE A 200 -12.44 -11.09 -18.65
CA PHE A 200 -13.04 -11.34 -17.33
C PHE A 200 -14.20 -10.39 -17.05
N VAL A 201 -14.04 -9.08 -17.33
CA VAL A 201 -15.11 -8.11 -17.04
C VAL A 201 -16.27 -8.12 -18.05
N ALA A 202 -16.20 -8.97 -19.08
CA ALA A 202 -17.32 -9.19 -20.00
C ALA A 202 -18.45 -10.01 -19.37
N ASP A 203 -18.14 -10.87 -18.39
CA ASP A 203 -19.12 -11.75 -17.72
C ASP A 203 -19.08 -11.68 -16.18
N SER A 204 -18.04 -11.05 -15.62
CA SER A 204 -17.78 -11.03 -14.19
C SER A 204 -17.41 -9.63 -13.71
N THR A 205 -17.29 -9.47 -12.39
CA THR A 205 -16.85 -8.23 -11.75
C THR A 205 -15.63 -8.51 -10.90
N ILE A 206 -14.61 -7.66 -10.99
CA ILE A 206 -13.40 -7.81 -10.18
C ILE A 206 -13.76 -7.56 -8.71
N SER A 207 -13.48 -8.53 -7.86
CA SER A 207 -13.62 -8.43 -6.40
C SER A 207 -12.43 -9.14 -5.77
N MET A 208 -11.48 -8.35 -5.29
CA MET A 208 -10.26 -8.83 -4.66
C MET A 208 -10.60 -9.59 -3.35
N PRO A 209 -9.82 -10.61 -2.98
CA PRO A 209 -10.16 -11.46 -1.85
C PRO A 209 -10.15 -10.71 -0.51
N ALA A 210 -11.25 -10.78 0.24
CA ALA A 210 -11.33 -10.40 1.65
C ALA A 210 -11.11 -11.66 2.50
N GLY A 211 -9.87 -11.91 2.89
CA GLY A 211 -9.43 -13.18 3.50
C GLY A 211 -10.20 -13.56 4.76
N PRO A 212 -10.23 -14.85 5.12
CA PRO A 212 -9.65 -15.99 4.39
C PRO A 212 -10.52 -16.43 3.20
N THR A 213 -9.90 -16.78 2.07
CA THR A 213 -10.57 -17.27 0.86
C THR A 213 -9.82 -18.46 0.23
N GLY A 214 -10.29 -18.96 -0.91
CA GLY A 214 -9.55 -19.94 -1.72
C GLY A 214 -8.22 -19.43 -2.29
N PHE A 215 -7.97 -18.11 -2.25
CA PHE A 215 -6.74 -17.49 -2.74
C PHE A 215 -5.67 -17.34 -1.64
N GLY A 216 -6.06 -17.47 -0.37
CA GLY A 216 -5.13 -17.40 0.77
C GLY A 216 -5.80 -16.94 2.08
N PRO A 217 -5.03 -16.89 3.18
CA PRO A 217 -5.56 -16.66 4.52
C PRO A 217 -5.66 -15.18 4.92
N ILE A 218 -5.07 -14.24 4.17
CA ILE A 218 -4.86 -12.85 4.58
C ILE A 218 -5.92 -11.91 3.99
N GLY A 219 -6.28 -12.13 2.72
CA GLY A 219 -6.95 -11.14 1.88
C GLY A 219 -5.96 -10.30 1.09
N ALA A 220 -6.44 -9.61 0.07
CA ALA A 220 -5.61 -8.79 -0.81
C ALA A 220 -4.97 -7.63 -0.04
N MET A 221 -3.71 -7.34 -0.39
CA MET A 221 -2.99 -6.19 0.11
C MET A 221 -2.16 -5.55 -0.98
N GLU A 222 -2.22 -4.22 -1.06
CA GLU A 222 -1.38 -3.41 -1.92
C GLU A 222 -0.50 -2.47 -1.09
N PHE A 223 0.74 -2.31 -1.54
CA PHE A 223 1.74 -1.47 -0.89
C PHE A 223 2.19 -0.40 -1.88
N LYS A 224 2.23 0.85 -1.47
CA LYS A 224 2.87 1.92 -2.25
C LYS A 224 3.89 2.65 -1.38
N ALA A 225 5.16 2.47 -1.71
CA ALA A 225 6.27 3.07 -0.99
C ALA A 225 6.81 4.30 -1.74
N ALA A 226 7.20 5.32 -1.00
CA ALA A 226 7.88 6.51 -1.48
C ALA A 226 9.30 6.57 -0.90
N TRP A 227 10.28 6.81 -1.76
CA TRP A 227 11.71 6.72 -1.44
C TRP A 227 12.45 7.97 -1.87
N LYS A 228 13.20 8.59 -0.96
CA LYS A 228 14.13 9.69 -1.32
C LYS A 228 15.54 9.17 -1.53
N VAL A 229 16.31 9.81 -2.40
CA VAL A 229 17.75 9.57 -2.46
C VAL A 229 18.39 10.15 -1.20
N ILE A 230 19.24 9.36 -0.54
CA ILE A 230 20.06 9.86 0.57
C ILE A 230 21.22 10.65 -0.03
N GLY A 231 21.15 11.97 0.09
CA GLY A 231 22.08 12.91 -0.50
C GLY A 231 22.90 13.66 0.54
N LYS A 232 23.40 14.83 0.14
CA LYS A 232 24.29 15.64 0.97
C LYS A 232 23.52 16.25 2.13
N GLY A 233 24.01 16.05 3.36
CA GLY A 233 23.39 16.60 4.57
C GLY A 233 22.26 15.74 5.16
N ASP A 234 21.90 14.65 4.49
CA ASP A 234 21.01 13.64 5.04
C ASP A 234 21.73 12.77 6.07
N ASP A 235 20.98 12.37 7.10
CA ASP A 235 21.44 11.39 8.09
C ASP A 235 20.81 10.04 7.77
N ALA A 236 21.55 9.20 7.05
CA ALA A 236 21.09 7.88 6.62
C ALA A 236 20.63 6.99 7.79
N SER A 237 21.18 7.17 8.99
CA SER A 237 20.85 6.35 10.17
C SER A 237 19.43 6.57 10.69
N ARG A 238 18.72 7.60 10.22
CA ARG A 238 17.34 7.87 10.59
C ARG A 238 16.33 7.12 9.73
N PHE A 239 16.72 6.71 8.53
CA PHE A 239 15.81 6.10 7.54
C PHE A 239 16.00 4.59 7.50
N TYR A 240 14.93 3.86 7.19
CA TYR A 240 15.08 2.54 6.61
C TYR A 240 15.64 2.69 5.19
N THR A 241 16.81 2.08 4.92
CA THR A 241 17.54 2.31 3.67
C THR A 241 17.70 1.07 2.80
N ILE A 242 17.63 1.28 1.49
CA ILE A 242 17.87 0.26 0.47
C ILE A 242 18.87 0.76 -0.58
N LYS A 243 19.42 -0.16 -1.37
CA LYS A 243 20.12 0.16 -2.63
C LYS A 243 19.19 -0.12 -3.80
N ALA A 244 19.12 0.81 -4.75
CA ALA A 244 18.33 0.63 -5.97
C ALA A 244 18.99 1.31 -7.17
N ILE A 245 18.74 0.76 -8.36
CA ILE A 245 18.99 1.43 -9.63
C ILE A 245 17.79 2.35 -9.90
N VAL A 246 18.05 3.65 -10.10
CA VAL A 246 16.99 4.63 -10.35
C VAL A 246 17.11 5.22 -11.75
N TYR A 247 15.96 5.48 -12.38
CA TYR A 247 15.90 6.02 -13.74
C TYR A 247 15.83 7.54 -13.77
N ASN A 248 16.42 8.14 -14.81
CA ASN A 248 16.44 9.59 -15.04
C ASN A 248 15.11 10.10 -15.62
N ASP A 249 14.48 9.28 -16.46
CA ASP A 249 13.32 9.63 -17.29
C ASP A 249 12.42 8.41 -17.58
N ASP A 250 11.37 8.62 -18.39
CA ASP A 250 10.42 7.58 -18.81
C ASP A 250 10.97 6.66 -19.91
N ALA A 251 12.13 6.98 -20.50
CA ALA A 251 12.84 6.08 -21.40
C ALA A 251 13.67 5.03 -20.63
N GLU A 252 13.60 5.05 -19.30
CA GLU A 252 14.30 4.12 -18.40
C GLU A 252 15.82 4.20 -18.56
N ASP A 253 16.33 5.39 -18.88
CA ASP A 253 17.76 5.66 -18.82
C ASP A 253 18.20 5.71 -17.35
N PRO A 254 19.33 5.06 -16.94
CA PRO A 254 19.84 5.22 -15.59
C PRO A 254 20.08 6.69 -15.25
N SER A 255 19.71 7.12 -14.05
CA SER A 255 20.09 8.42 -13.53
C SER A 255 21.62 8.59 -13.60
N PRO A 256 22.12 9.69 -14.20
CA PRO A 256 23.55 9.99 -14.30
C PRO A 256 24.27 10.05 -12.94
N GLY A 257 25.58 9.78 -12.95
CA GLY A 257 26.40 9.80 -11.74
C GLY A 257 26.40 8.48 -10.97
N GLU A 258 26.33 8.54 -9.64
CA GLU A 258 26.29 7.34 -8.79
C GLU A 258 24.97 6.60 -9.00
N ASN A 259 25.06 5.36 -9.47
CA ASN A 259 23.93 4.46 -9.67
C ASN A 259 24.45 3.01 -9.56
N PRO A 260 23.97 2.17 -8.63
CA PRO A 260 22.83 2.34 -7.72
C PRO A 260 23.04 3.40 -6.64
N VAL A 261 21.92 4.01 -6.21
CA VAL A 261 21.89 4.99 -5.11
C VAL A 261 21.43 4.34 -3.80
N THR A 262 21.72 4.99 -2.67
CA THR A 262 21.05 4.69 -1.40
C THR A 262 19.74 5.46 -1.34
N LEU A 263 18.65 4.76 -1.07
CA LEU A 263 17.34 5.34 -0.85
C LEU A 263 16.92 5.21 0.61
N GLY A 264 16.17 6.19 1.11
CA GLY A 264 15.51 6.14 2.42
C GLY A 264 13.99 6.16 2.26
N LEU A 265 13.29 5.29 2.98
CA LEU A 265 11.82 5.24 2.97
C LEU A 265 11.27 6.51 3.61
N VAL A 266 10.40 7.22 2.91
CA VAL A 266 9.79 8.49 3.35
C VAL A 266 8.27 8.45 3.43
N GLY A 267 7.63 7.50 2.77
CA GLY A 267 6.19 7.28 2.84
C GLY A 267 5.83 5.83 2.53
N LEU A 268 4.79 5.31 3.17
CA LEU A 268 4.28 3.97 2.92
C LEU A 268 2.76 3.95 3.08
N HIS A 269 2.07 3.59 2.00
CA HIS A 269 0.67 3.24 2.01
C HIS A 269 0.52 1.71 2.03
N ILE A 270 -0.40 1.23 2.87
CA ILE A 270 -0.78 -0.17 2.96
C ILE A 270 -2.31 -0.22 2.83
N ALA A 271 -2.80 -0.82 1.75
CA ALA A 271 -4.22 -1.14 1.59
C ALA A 271 -4.40 -2.63 1.93
N HIS A 272 -5.41 -2.98 2.74
CA HIS A 272 -5.69 -4.37 3.12
C HIS A 272 -7.18 -4.67 3.16
N LYS A 273 -7.62 -5.69 2.41
CA LYS A 273 -8.99 -6.25 2.53
C LYS A 273 -9.05 -7.31 3.61
N THR A 274 -9.96 -7.14 4.54
CA THR A 274 -10.21 -8.09 5.63
C THR A 274 -11.64 -8.61 5.58
N ALA A 275 -11.96 -9.65 6.36
CA ALA A 275 -13.31 -10.22 6.38
C ALA A 275 -14.39 -9.19 6.76
N THR A 276 -14.10 -8.29 7.71
CA THR A 276 -15.03 -7.21 8.13
C THR A 276 -14.89 -5.93 7.30
N GLN A 277 -13.71 -5.62 6.74
CA GLN A 277 -13.47 -4.43 5.92
C GLN A 277 -13.22 -4.81 4.46
N ARG A 278 -14.32 -5.05 3.75
CA ARG A 278 -14.30 -5.45 2.32
C ARG A 278 -14.02 -4.32 1.35
N ASN A 279 -14.12 -3.06 1.78
CA ASN A 279 -13.82 -1.87 0.99
C ASN A 279 -12.42 -1.30 1.26
N TRP A 280 -11.50 -2.17 1.69
CA TRP A 280 -10.11 -1.89 2.04
C TRP A 280 -9.94 -1.00 3.28
N VAL A 281 -8.99 -1.40 4.13
CA VAL A 281 -8.41 -0.56 5.17
C VAL A 281 -7.18 0.11 4.59
N TRP A 282 -7.06 1.43 4.75
CA TRP A 282 -5.97 2.23 4.21
C TRP A 282 -5.11 2.76 5.35
N SER A 283 -3.87 2.30 5.44
CA SER A 283 -2.91 2.73 6.45
C SER A 283 -1.86 3.64 5.81
N THR A 284 -1.76 4.87 6.27
CA THR A 284 -0.83 5.87 5.70
C THR A 284 0.26 6.23 6.69
N PHE A 285 1.51 5.90 6.36
CA PHE A 285 2.70 6.21 7.16
C PHE A 285 3.64 7.16 6.42
N GLU A 286 4.36 7.97 7.19
CA GLU A 286 5.41 8.86 6.68
C GLU A 286 6.60 8.95 7.65
N HIS A 287 7.73 9.40 7.14
CA HIS A 287 8.91 9.68 7.96
C HIS A 287 8.79 11.06 8.62
N VAL A 288 9.14 11.17 9.90
CA VAL A 288 8.97 12.40 10.72
C VAL A 288 9.79 13.59 10.20
N ASP A 289 10.90 13.33 9.50
CA ASP A 289 11.74 14.40 8.95
C ASP A 289 11.19 14.99 7.63
N ASN A 290 10.09 14.47 7.06
CA ASN A 290 9.57 14.92 5.76
C ASN A 290 9.30 16.42 5.71
N LEU A 291 8.70 16.99 6.77
CA LEU A 291 8.38 18.43 6.85
C LEU A 291 9.54 19.29 7.34
N THR A 292 10.74 18.74 7.40
CA THR A 292 11.94 19.42 7.84
C THR A 292 13.00 19.28 6.74
N LYS A 293 14.23 18.90 7.08
CA LYS A 293 15.37 18.80 6.17
C LYS A 293 15.14 17.97 4.90
N SER A 294 14.20 17.03 4.87
CA SER A 294 13.98 16.19 3.69
C SER A 294 13.33 16.94 2.53
N PHE A 295 12.30 17.74 2.81
CA PHE A 295 11.48 18.41 1.78
C PHE A 295 11.04 19.84 2.14
N TYR A 296 11.56 20.41 3.22
CA TYR A 296 11.25 21.78 3.64
C TYR A 296 12.54 22.55 3.94
N ASN A 297 12.67 23.72 3.32
CA ASN A 297 13.78 24.63 3.54
C ASN A 297 13.27 25.88 4.28
N PRO A 298 13.54 26.01 5.59
CA PRO A 298 13.09 27.17 6.37
C PRO A 298 13.78 28.48 5.96
N SER A 299 14.78 28.44 5.07
CA SER A 299 15.44 29.64 4.52
C SER A 299 14.87 30.09 3.17
N CYS A 300 13.87 29.39 2.61
CA CYS A 300 13.22 29.80 1.35
C CYS A 300 11.81 30.35 1.57
N ASP A 301 11.71 31.60 2.01
CA ASP A 301 10.42 32.24 2.34
C ASP A 301 9.54 32.53 1.11
N THR A 302 10.12 32.55 -0.10
CA THR A 302 9.41 32.84 -1.36
C THR A 302 9.09 31.59 -2.17
N CYS A 303 9.53 30.41 -1.72
CA CYS A 303 9.28 29.18 -2.46
C CYS A 303 7.80 28.77 -2.34
N PRO A 304 7.13 28.39 -3.43
CA PRO A 304 5.74 27.97 -3.38
C PRO A 304 5.59 26.66 -2.62
N ILE A 305 4.67 26.64 -1.66
CA ILE A 305 4.35 25.48 -0.83
C ILE A 305 3.48 24.50 -1.61
N ASN A 306 3.83 23.22 -1.56
CA ASN A 306 3.04 22.12 -2.14
C ASN A 306 2.63 22.39 -3.60
N GLN A 307 3.53 23.00 -4.38
CA GLN A 307 3.35 23.18 -5.82
C GLN A 307 4.37 22.34 -6.58
N PRO A 308 3.98 21.74 -7.72
CA PRO A 308 4.94 21.06 -8.57
C PRO A 308 5.86 22.07 -9.24
N ILE A 309 7.16 21.73 -9.30
CA ILE A 309 8.20 22.63 -9.83
C ILE A 309 8.92 22.01 -11.05
N ALA A 310 8.69 20.73 -11.35
CA ALA A 310 9.35 20.06 -12.46
C ALA A 310 8.78 20.47 -13.83
N GLY A 311 9.66 20.64 -14.82
CA GLY A 311 9.31 21.04 -16.19
C GLY A 311 8.78 19.89 -17.06
N THR A 312 8.43 20.22 -18.31
CA THR A 312 7.94 19.24 -19.31
C THR A 312 9.01 18.18 -19.64
N ASN A 313 8.56 16.94 -19.90
CA ASN A 313 9.36 15.74 -20.15
C ASN A 313 10.07 15.11 -18.94
N TYR A 314 9.94 15.70 -17.73
CA TYR A 314 10.48 15.20 -16.46
C TYR A 314 11.84 14.50 -16.60
N ILE A 315 12.93 15.25 -16.46
CA ILE A 315 14.28 14.70 -16.41
C ILE A 315 14.84 15.06 -15.04
N GLU A 316 15.44 14.12 -14.32
CA GLU A 316 15.93 14.40 -12.96
C GLU A 316 17.24 15.21 -13.01
N LEU A 317 18.23 14.69 -13.73
CA LEU A 317 19.59 15.22 -13.78
C LEU A 317 20.04 15.45 -15.23
N ASN A 318 20.91 16.44 -15.41
CA ASN A 318 21.70 16.60 -16.63
C ASN A 318 22.69 15.44 -16.81
N PRO A 319 23.24 15.23 -18.03
CA PRO A 319 24.26 14.19 -18.27
C PRO A 319 25.52 14.29 -17.39
N ASP A 320 25.82 15.49 -16.86
CA ASP A 320 26.94 15.71 -15.93
C ASP A 320 26.59 15.43 -14.45
N GLY A 321 25.35 15.00 -14.18
CA GLY A 321 24.84 14.70 -12.85
C GLY A 321 24.31 15.92 -12.08
N THR A 322 24.25 17.11 -12.69
CA THR A 322 23.70 18.29 -12.00
C THR A 322 22.17 18.22 -11.93
N PRO A 323 21.57 18.48 -10.75
CA PRO A 323 20.12 18.58 -10.61
C PRO A 323 19.53 19.74 -11.42
N ILE A 324 18.42 19.49 -12.10
CA ILE A 324 17.78 20.51 -12.96
C ILE A 324 16.47 21.06 -12.39
N ASN A 325 15.87 20.34 -11.43
CA ASN A 325 14.58 20.71 -10.86
C ASN A 325 14.78 21.36 -9.49
N ALA A 326 14.03 22.42 -9.21
CA ALA A 326 14.05 23.04 -7.88
C ALA A 326 13.35 22.13 -6.86
N PRO A 327 13.84 22.09 -5.60
CA PRO A 327 13.18 21.34 -4.52
C PRO A 327 11.75 21.79 -4.25
N THR A 328 10.82 20.84 -4.09
CA THR A 328 9.46 21.12 -3.64
C THR A 328 9.48 21.53 -2.17
N GLN A 329 8.73 22.57 -1.79
CA GLN A 329 8.52 22.93 -0.38
C GLN A 329 7.29 22.21 0.17
N VAL A 330 7.52 21.08 0.82
CA VAL A 330 6.45 20.25 1.38
C VAL A 330 6.07 20.77 2.74
N THR A 331 4.77 21.04 2.94
CA THR A 331 4.20 21.33 4.25
C THR A 331 2.94 20.52 4.48
N ARG A 332 2.50 20.45 5.74
CA ARG A 332 1.19 19.90 6.11
C ARG A 332 0.11 20.95 5.94
N VAL A 333 -0.90 20.66 5.12
CA VAL A 333 -2.13 21.48 5.08
C VAL A 333 -3.16 20.92 6.06
N ASN A 334 -3.38 19.61 6.03
CA ASN A 334 -4.30 18.92 6.95
C ASN A 334 -3.52 18.36 8.15
N PRO A 335 -3.75 18.86 9.38
CA PRO A 335 -3.10 18.33 10.57
C PRO A 335 -3.34 16.83 10.72
N ILE A 336 -2.41 16.13 11.38
CA ILE A 336 -2.69 14.81 11.94
C ILE A 336 -3.64 15.05 13.11
N ALA A 337 -4.94 15.08 12.80
CA ALA A 337 -5.94 15.83 13.56
C ALA A 337 -6.53 15.08 14.77
N ASP A 338 -5.92 13.98 15.20
CA ASP A 338 -6.50 13.14 16.24
C ASP A 338 -5.50 12.86 17.37
N THR A 339 -5.84 13.30 18.58
CA THR A 339 -5.12 12.94 19.82
C THR A 339 -4.92 11.43 19.98
N PHE A 340 -5.81 10.62 19.41
CA PHE A 340 -5.66 9.16 19.39
C PHE A 340 -4.52 8.72 18.46
N VAL A 341 -4.37 9.31 17.26
CA VAL A 341 -3.23 9.03 16.38
C VAL A 341 -1.92 9.37 17.09
N ASP A 342 -1.83 10.55 17.71
CA ASP A 342 -0.63 10.94 18.46
C ASP A 342 -0.33 9.98 19.60
N SER A 343 -1.34 9.58 20.39
CA SER A 343 -1.14 8.63 21.50
C SER A 343 -0.65 7.26 21.02
N VAL A 344 -1.16 6.78 19.88
CA VAL A 344 -0.78 5.49 19.29
C VAL A 344 0.62 5.59 18.68
N ASN A 345 0.93 6.68 17.96
CA ASN A 345 2.28 6.95 17.44
C ASN A 345 3.31 6.95 18.57
N LEU A 346 3.06 7.72 19.65
CA LEU A 346 3.98 7.78 20.80
C LEU A 346 4.20 6.41 21.43
N HIS A 347 3.14 5.60 21.55
CA HIS A 347 3.24 4.25 22.08
C HIS A 347 4.14 3.35 21.22
N PHE A 348 3.86 3.23 19.92
CA PHE A 348 4.64 2.35 19.04
C PHE A 348 6.05 2.87 18.77
N GLN A 349 6.26 4.18 18.65
CA GLN A 349 7.60 4.77 18.58
C GLN A 349 8.42 4.50 19.85
N SER A 350 7.77 4.46 21.02
CA SER A 350 8.43 4.06 22.27
C SER A 350 8.87 2.59 22.24
N LEU A 351 8.01 1.69 21.76
CA LEU A 351 8.35 0.26 21.57
C LEU A 351 9.47 0.05 20.56
N LEU A 352 9.53 0.89 19.52
CA LEU A 352 10.50 0.81 18.43
C LEU A 352 11.80 1.58 18.72
N LYS A 353 11.91 2.20 19.90
CA LYS A 353 13.06 3.03 20.26
C LYS A 353 14.37 2.28 20.10
N GLY A 354 15.34 2.93 19.46
CA GLY A 354 16.65 2.32 19.14
C GLY A 354 16.71 1.69 17.76
N SER A 355 15.59 1.62 17.03
CA SER A 355 15.54 1.25 15.61
C SER A 355 15.19 2.45 14.73
N VAL A 356 15.43 2.33 13.42
CA VAL A 356 15.03 3.35 12.42
C VAL A 356 13.51 3.54 12.37
N TRP A 357 12.75 2.51 12.73
CA TRP A 357 11.28 2.50 12.66
C TRP A 357 10.62 3.46 13.64
N ALA A 358 11.33 3.88 14.70
CA ALA A 358 10.87 4.94 15.60
C ALA A 358 10.81 6.33 14.93
N ASN A 359 11.40 6.51 13.74
CA ASN A 359 11.34 7.77 12.98
C ASN A 359 10.18 7.82 11.97
N TYR A 360 9.23 6.89 12.07
CA TYR A 360 8.02 6.85 11.24
C TYR A 360 6.79 7.14 12.11
N GLN A 361 5.76 7.70 11.49
CA GLN A 361 4.49 7.99 12.15
C GLN A 361 3.32 7.64 11.24
N LEU A 362 2.23 7.17 11.85
CA LEU A 362 0.95 7.03 11.18
C LEU A 362 0.35 8.43 11.01
N VAL A 363 -0.12 8.75 9.80
CA VAL A 363 -0.95 9.93 9.53
C VAL A 363 -2.38 9.66 9.99
N SER A 364 -2.97 8.56 9.50
CA SER A 364 -4.22 7.98 10.03
C SER A 364 -4.47 6.63 9.34
N THR A 365 -5.52 5.95 9.80
CA THR A 365 -6.12 4.78 9.17
C THR A 365 -7.47 5.16 8.60
N GLN A 366 -7.68 5.02 7.29
CA GLN A 366 -8.99 5.21 6.67
C GLN A 366 -9.69 3.87 6.45
N TRP A 367 -10.92 3.75 6.97
CA TRP A 367 -11.72 2.52 6.99
C TRP A 367 -13.21 2.86 6.98
N LEU A 368 -14.10 1.86 6.87
CA LEU A 368 -15.55 2.08 6.95
C LEU A 368 -16.10 1.75 8.33
N LEU A 369 -16.69 2.75 8.98
CA LEU A 369 -17.58 2.54 10.12
C LEU A 369 -19.02 2.55 9.62
N PHE A 370 -19.62 1.36 9.53
CA PHE A 370 -20.85 1.10 8.78
C PHE A 370 -20.66 1.50 7.29
N GLU A 371 -21.35 2.53 6.84
CA GLU A 371 -21.29 3.03 5.46
C GLU A 371 -20.45 4.31 5.33
N ASN A 372 -19.88 4.81 6.44
CA ASN A 372 -19.18 6.08 6.47
C ASN A 372 -17.67 5.85 6.51
N MET A 373 -16.97 6.58 5.66
CA MET A 373 -15.51 6.62 5.65
C MET A 373 -14.98 7.40 6.85
N ASN A 374 -13.99 6.83 7.54
CA ASN A 374 -13.40 7.41 8.73
C ASN A 374 -11.86 7.28 8.74
N PRO A 375 -11.09 8.38 8.80
CA PRO A 375 -11.54 9.74 8.50
C PRO A 375 -11.89 9.88 7.01
N GLU A 376 -12.71 10.87 6.69
CA GLU A 376 -13.13 11.13 5.31
C GLU A 376 -11.95 11.55 4.39
N PHE A 377 -11.02 12.33 4.94
CA PHE A 377 -9.85 12.84 4.25
C PHE A 377 -8.57 12.35 4.90
N LEU A 378 -7.59 12.03 4.07
CA LEU A 378 -6.30 11.50 4.47
C LEU A 378 -5.28 11.87 3.40
N ALA A 379 -4.24 12.62 3.78
CA ALA A 379 -3.21 13.07 2.87
C ALA A 379 -1.82 12.89 3.48
N ASN A 380 -0.96 12.15 2.79
CA ASN A 380 0.45 11.99 3.13
C ASN A 380 1.28 13.16 2.59
N SER A 381 2.33 13.54 3.31
CA SER A 381 3.23 14.62 2.88
C SER A 381 3.95 14.38 1.55
N VAL A 382 4.22 13.14 1.17
CA VAL A 382 5.06 12.78 0.00
C VAL A 382 4.34 11.98 -1.08
N GLN A 383 3.11 11.52 -0.83
CA GLN A 383 2.27 10.81 -1.83
C GLN A 383 1.12 11.69 -2.33
N GLU A 384 0.52 12.50 -1.46
CA GLU A 384 -0.58 13.42 -1.79
C GLU A 384 -0.16 14.89 -1.65
N THR A 385 1.14 15.19 -1.79
CA THR A 385 1.75 16.51 -1.57
C THR A 385 0.94 17.66 -2.16
N TYR A 386 0.52 17.50 -3.41
CA TYR A 386 -0.12 18.53 -4.25
C TYR A 386 -1.66 18.52 -4.16
N VAL A 387 -2.24 17.53 -3.48
CA VAL A 387 -3.70 17.35 -3.28
C VAL A 387 -4.04 17.20 -1.81
N GLN A 388 -3.41 18.02 -0.97
CA GLN A 388 -3.81 18.12 0.43
C GLN A 388 -5.11 18.95 0.58
N GLY A 389 -5.44 19.81 -0.39
CA GLY A 389 -6.65 20.65 -0.43
C GLY A 389 -6.79 21.61 0.75
N PRO A 390 -7.66 22.63 0.70
CA PRO A 390 -7.91 23.48 1.85
C PRO A 390 -8.77 22.75 2.89
N ASN A 391 -8.56 23.05 4.17
CA ASN A 391 -9.46 22.66 5.25
C ASN A 391 -10.56 23.74 5.44
N PRO A 392 -11.86 23.38 5.44
CA PRO A 392 -12.42 22.07 5.09
C PRO A 392 -12.62 21.92 3.57
N PRO A 393 -12.49 20.70 3.02
CA PRO A 393 -12.90 20.44 1.65
C PRO A 393 -14.40 20.72 1.50
N SER A 394 -14.75 21.61 0.59
CA SER A 394 -16.13 21.95 0.30
C SER A 394 -16.73 20.98 -0.72
N TYR A 395 -16.90 19.69 -0.38
CA TYR A 395 -17.57 18.70 -1.23
C TYR A 395 -18.38 17.71 -0.37
N GLY A 396 -19.47 17.18 -0.93
CA GLY A 396 -20.46 16.36 -0.22
C GLY A 396 -19.88 15.11 0.45
N GLY A 397 -20.53 14.64 1.52
CA GLY A 397 -20.05 13.55 2.35
C GLY A 397 -20.11 12.19 1.66
N PHE A 398 -19.13 11.33 1.91
CA PHE A 398 -19.06 10.01 1.29
C PHE A 398 -19.93 8.98 2.01
N LYS A 399 -20.75 8.25 1.25
CA LYS A 399 -21.39 7.00 1.68
C LYS A 399 -21.04 5.87 0.73
N LEU A 400 -20.53 4.79 1.30
CA LEU A 400 -20.25 3.53 0.62
C LEU A 400 -21.07 2.44 1.27
N THR A 401 -21.84 1.67 0.51
CA THR A 401 -22.48 0.48 1.06
C THR A 401 -21.43 -0.65 1.19
N ILE A 402 -21.59 -1.50 2.21
CA ILE A 402 -20.64 -2.57 2.56
C ILE A 402 -20.44 -3.58 1.42
N ASP A 403 -21.41 -3.70 0.50
CA ASP A 403 -21.44 -4.71 -0.56
C ASP A 403 -21.44 -4.13 -2.00
N GLN A 404 -21.29 -2.81 -2.21
CA GLN A 404 -21.28 -2.24 -3.58
C GLN A 404 -20.01 -1.49 -3.97
N GLN A 405 -19.69 -1.64 -5.26
CA GLN A 405 -18.77 -0.83 -6.06
C GLN A 405 -19.39 0.51 -6.52
N TYR A 406 -20.37 1.03 -5.78
CA TYR A 406 -21.14 2.23 -6.15
C TYR A 406 -21.10 3.28 -5.04
N PHE A 407 -20.78 4.52 -5.41
CA PHE A 407 -20.93 5.69 -4.54
C PHE A 407 -22.34 6.26 -4.64
N GLU A 408 -22.95 6.60 -3.51
CA GLU A 408 -24.20 7.37 -3.49
C GLU A 408 -23.97 8.88 -3.65
N ASP A 409 -22.80 9.40 -3.29
CA ASP A 409 -22.45 10.82 -3.50
C ASP A 409 -21.56 10.98 -4.75
N THR A 410 -22.03 11.79 -5.69
CA THR A 410 -21.43 11.99 -7.03
C THR A 410 -20.58 13.27 -7.12
N LEU A 411 -20.42 14.01 -6.03
CA LEU A 411 -19.76 15.33 -6.04
C LEU A 411 -18.24 15.28 -5.84
N TYR A 412 -17.68 14.17 -5.31
CA TYR A 412 -16.23 14.05 -5.19
C TYR A 412 -15.57 13.81 -6.55
N GLN A 413 -14.58 14.64 -6.89
CA GLN A 413 -13.89 14.61 -8.18
C GLN A 413 -12.39 14.43 -7.96
N PRO A 414 -11.84 13.24 -7.63
CA PRO A 414 -10.51 13.06 -7.02
C PRO A 414 -9.29 13.72 -7.68
N PHE A 415 -9.43 14.20 -8.92
CA PHE A 415 -8.37 14.85 -9.69
C PHE A 415 -8.60 16.33 -9.98
N ALA A 416 -9.66 16.94 -9.42
CA ALA A 416 -9.89 18.36 -9.61
C ALA A 416 -8.89 19.20 -8.77
N PRO A 417 -8.45 20.37 -9.26
CA PRO A 417 -7.56 21.25 -8.51
C PRO A 417 -8.15 21.65 -7.15
N GLY A 418 -7.32 21.66 -6.11
CA GLY A 418 -7.72 22.10 -4.78
C GLY A 418 -8.53 21.08 -3.98
N ILE A 419 -8.60 19.82 -4.43
CA ILE A 419 -9.26 18.76 -3.68
C ILE A 419 -8.36 18.19 -2.58
N SER A 420 -8.98 17.88 -1.44
CA SER A 420 -8.36 17.16 -0.33
C SER A 420 -8.36 15.66 -0.63
N ALA A 421 -7.21 15.04 -0.49
CA ALA A 421 -7.05 13.62 -0.75
C ALA A 421 -7.87 12.75 0.21
N SER A 422 -8.32 11.63 -0.33
CA SER A 422 -8.96 10.53 0.37
C SER A 422 -8.54 9.25 -0.34
N CYS A 423 -7.92 8.29 0.35
CA CYS A 423 -7.39 7.10 -0.31
C CYS A 423 -8.52 6.32 -1.00
N MET A 424 -9.56 5.97 -0.26
CA MET A 424 -10.74 5.27 -0.76
C MET A 424 -11.49 6.12 -1.79
N GLY A 425 -11.67 7.43 -1.55
CA GLY A 425 -12.28 8.36 -2.49
C GLY A 425 -11.56 8.42 -3.85
N CYS A 426 -10.23 8.54 -3.82
CA CYS A 426 -9.39 8.57 -5.02
C CYS A 426 -9.34 7.22 -5.71
N HIS A 427 -9.23 6.12 -4.98
CA HIS A 427 -9.04 4.80 -5.56
C HIS A 427 -10.33 4.20 -6.14
N PHE A 428 -11.51 4.62 -5.68
CA PHE A 428 -12.78 4.11 -6.20
C PHE A 428 -12.95 4.30 -7.72
N VAL A 429 -12.35 5.36 -8.28
CA VAL A 429 -12.48 5.63 -9.72
C VAL A 429 -11.62 4.72 -10.59
N ALA A 430 -10.78 3.88 -9.97
CA ALA A 430 -9.94 2.91 -10.67
C ALA A 430 -10.80 1.96 -11.51
N ASN A 431 -10.52 1.90 -12.81
CA ASN A 431 -11.23 1.05 -13.76
C ASN A 431 -10.23 0.14 -14.49
N VAL A 432 -10.75 -0.94 -15.06
CA VAL A 432 -10.01 -1.81 -15.99
C VAL A 432 -9.64 -1.01 -17.26
N PRO A 433 -8.40 -1.11 -17.77
CA PRO A 433 -7.97 -0.44 -18.99
C PRO A 433 -8.90 -0.69 -20.18
N GLY A 434 -9.37 0.39 -20.80
CA GLY A 434 -10.28 0.33 -21.94
C GLY A 434 -11.72 -0.06 -21.60
N SER A 435 -12.10 -0.08 -20.31
CA SER A 435 -13.44 -0.43 -19.83
C SER A 435 -13.96 0.56 -18.78
N THR A 436 -15.27 0.60 -18.59
CA THR A 436 -15.91 1.32 -17.46
C THR A 436 -16.06 0.43 -16.22
N ALA A 437 -15.67 -0.85 -16.31
CA ALA A 437 -15.72 -1.79 -15.19
C ALA A 437 -14.73 -1.38 -14.10
N LYS A 438 -15.17 -1.47 -12.85
CA LYS A 438 -14.37 -1.14 -11.66
C LYS A 438 -13.30 -2.20 -11.42
N SER A 439 -12.17 -1.73 -10.89
CA SER A 439 -11.00 -2.55 -10.53
C SER A 439 -10.87 -2.77 -9.02
N ASP A 440 -11.98 -2.64 -8.28
CA ASP A 440 -12.03 -2.82 -6.82
C ASP A 440 -10.95 -2.02 -6.07
N PHE A 441 -10.89 -0.71 -6.34
CA PHE A 441 -9.93 0.26 -5.79
C PHE A 441 -8.46 0.07 -6.23
N SER A 442 -8.16 -0.92 -7.06
CA SER A 442 -6.79 -1.20 -7.52
C SER A 442 -6.43 -0.40 -8.78
N PHE A 443 -5.66 0.69 -8.64
CA PHE A 443 -5.01 1.31 -9.80
C PHE A 443 -3.92 0.43 -10.41
N MET A 444 -3.44 -0.56 -9.66
CA MET A 444 -2.39 -1.47 -10.09
C MET A 444 -2.84 -2.30 -11.31
N LEU A 445 -4.10 -2.75 -11.37
CA LEU A 445 -4.65 -3.40 -12.57
C LEU A 445 -4.59 -2.54 -13.83
N GLY A 446 -4.54 -1.21 -13.65
CA GLY A 446 -4.29 -0.26 -14.71
C GLY A 446 -2.96 -0.51 -15.42
N GLU A 447 -1.92 -0.99 -14.73
CA GLU A 447 -0.57 -1.14 -15.30
C GLU A 447 -0.43 -2.30 -16.30
N ALA A 448 -1.50 -3.07 -16.54
CA ALA A 448 -1.55 -4.15 -17.51
C ALA A 448 -1.17 -3.70 -18.93
N LYS A 449 -0.38 -4.53 -19.61
CA LYS A 449 0.17 -4.28 -20.95
C LYS A 449 -0.59 -5.01 -22.05
#